data_AF-A0A1G4IF80-F1
#
_entry.id   AF-A0A1G4IF80-F1
#
_cell.length_a   1.000
_cell.length_b   1.000
_cell.length_c   1.000
_cell.angle_alpha   90.00
_cell.angle_beta   90.00
_cell.angle_gamma   90.00
#
_symmetry.space_group_name_H-M   'P 1'
#
loop_
_entity.id
_entity.type
_entity.pdbx_description
1 polymer ?
#
loop_
_entity_poly.entity_id
_entity_poly.type
_entity_poly.pdbx_seq_one_letter_code
_entity_poly.pdbx_strand_id
1 'polypeptide(L)'
;MHRCKQHAGQDGGVHANKQRQSLVLDFLCVCANSAAEVCKTGYKTKLTNNANLEADALKAATAGCPQTISTTGSITAIESALTTIQALVGKDKDAKTAIGILGKIKTAATDCSHSSNGACVNYATYYGKQHSGFTSIPWVKPLHEAMAYYKLFRVQKQAAEQAKNEIEDLKAAVQAE
;
A
#
# COMPACT_ATOMS: atom_id res chain seq x y z
N MET A 1 15.47 14.37 1.24
CA MET A 1 15.80 12.96 0.98
C MET A 1 14.97 12.08 1.91
N HIS A 2 14.19 11.15 1.38
CA HIS A 2 13.40 10.21 2.19
C HIS A 2 14.24 8.98 2.51
N ARG A 3 14.29 8.62 3.80
CA ARG A 3 15.00 7.45 4.29
C ARG A 3 14.03 6.33 4.57
N CYS A 4 14.39 5.12 4.18
CA CYS A 4 13.72 3.90 4.59
C CYS A 4 14.10 3.44 6.01
N LYS A 5 14.63 4.33 6.87
CA LYS A 5 15.24 3.94 8.14
C LYS A 5 14.75 4.83 9.27
N GLN A 6 14.38 4.22 10.38
CA GLN A 6 14.06 4.93 11.61
C GLN A 6 15.36 5.16 12.39
N HIS A 7 15.62 6.41 12.78
CA HIS A 7 16.15 6.63 14.12
C HIS A 7 14.94 6.50 15.06
N ALA A 8 14.99 5.53 15.96
CA ALA A 8 14.05 5.49 17.07
C ALA A 8 14.35 6.69 17.98
N GLY A 9 13.42 7.65 18.00
CA GLY A 9 13.32 8.70 19.03
C GLY A 9 14.46 9.71 19.08
N GLN A 10 14.25 10.87 18.46
CA GLN A 10 14.49 12.19 19.05
C GLN A 10 13.98 13.24 18.05
N ASP A 11 13.50 14.36 18.58
CA ASP A 11 12.99 15.56 17.90
C ASP A 11 11.47 15.59 17.63
N GLY A 12 10.78 16.23 18.57
CA GLY A 12 9.42 16.75 18.45
C GLY A 12 9.32 17.91 17.46
N GLY A 13 9.66 17.66 16.20
CA GLY A 13 9.53 18.60 15.08
C GLY A 13 8.92 17.92 13.86
N VAL A 14 8.37 18.71 12.94
CA VAL A 14 7.48 18.34 11.81
C VAL A 14 8.16 17.48 10.70
N HIS A 15 9.12 16.63 11.05
CA HIS A 15 9.66 15.57 10.20
C HIS A 15 9.18 14.19 10.68
N ALA A 16 7.86 14.08 10.88
CA ALA A 16 7.21 12.84 11.23
C ALA A 16 7.60 11.71 10.25
N ASN A 17 8.01 10.60 10.85
CA ASN A 17 8.26 9.28 10.27
C ASN A 17 7.31 8.97 9.08
N LYS A 18 7.81 9.07 7.83
CA LYS A 18 6.98 8.89 6.62
C LYS A 18 6.65 7.43 6.29
N GLN A 19 7.33 6.47 6.91
CA GLN A 19 7.00 5.06 6.75
C GLN A 19 5.62 4.81 7.34
N ARG A 20 4.84 3.93 6.70
CA ARG A 20 3.48 3.59 7.08
C ARG A 20 2.48 4.71 6.74
N GLN A 21 2.96 5.84 6.19
CA GLN A 21 2.13 6.91 5.68
C GLN A 21 1.95 6.86 4.16
N SER A 22 2.79 6.08 3.44
CA SER A 22 2.78 6.01 1.98
C SER A 22 3.10 4.61 1.50
N LEU A 23 2.22 4.04 0.68
CA LEU A 23 2.43 2.75 0.01
C LEU A 23 3.73 2.74 -0.81
N VAL A 24 4.04 3.83 -1.49
CA VAL A 24 5.27 3.97 -2.29
C VAL A 24 6.50 3.82 -1.41
N LEU A 25 6.53 4.52 -0.28
CA LEU A 25 7.67 4.45 0.62
C LEU A 25 7.77 3.05 1.25
N ASP A 26 6.65 2.47 1.67
CA ASP A 26 6.63 1.14 2.26
C ASP A 26 7.09 0.06 1.26
N PHE A 27 6.65 0.14 0.00
CA PHE A 27 7.12 -0.72 -1.08
C PHE A 27 8.63 -0.59 -1.29
N LEU A 28 9.13 0.65 -1.36
CA LEU A 28 10.56 0.89 -1.48
C LEU A 28 11.35 0.33 -0.28
N CYS A 29 10.82 0.38 0.94
CA CYS A 29 11.50 -0.13 2.13
C CYS A 29 11.47 -1.65 2.23
N VAL A 30 10.44 -2.32 1.72
CA VAL A 30 10.45 -3.78 1.54
C VAL A 30 11.48 -4.19 0.51
N CYS A 31 11.72 -3.37 -0.52
CA CYS A 31 12.71 -3.69 -1.56
C CYS A 31 14.14 -3.24 -1.24
N ALA A 32 14.30 -2.22 -0.41
CA ALA A 32 15.58 -1.63 -0.06
C ALA A 32 16.26 -2.41 1.08
N ASN A 33 17.30 -3.16 0.77
CA ASN A 33 18.11 -3.85 1.77
C ASN A 33 19.61 -3.68 1.47
N SER A 34 20.38 -3.29 2.49
CA SER A 34 21.82 -3.02 2.33
C SER A 34 22.66 -4.31 2.23
N ALA A 35 22.11 -5.45 2.61
CA ALA A 35 22.80 -6.74 2.65
C ALA A 35 22.45 -7.67 1.47
N ALA A 36 21.25 -7.57 0.89
CA ALA A 36 20.80 -8.45 -0.19
C ALA A 36 19.81 -7.77 -1.14
N GLU A 37 19.72 -8.28 -2.37
CA GLU A 37 18.65 -7.96 -3.31
C GLU A 37 17.41 -8.76 -2.94
N VAL A 38 16.28 -8.09 -2.67
CA VAL A 38 15.07 -8.78 -2.14
C VAL A 38 13.92 -8.79 -3.14
N CYS A 39 13.69 -7.68 -3.84
CA CYS A 39 12.61 -7.60 -4.83
C CYS A 39 13.05 -8.06 -6.23
N LYS A 40 14.30 -7.80 -6.63
CA LYS A 40 14.86 -8.20 -7.93
C LYS A 40 16.39 -8.04 -7.94
N THR A 41 17.09 -8.93 -8.62
CA THR A 41 18.55 -8.84 -8.79
C THR A 41 18.96 -7.54 -9.50
N GLY A 42 20.00 -6.86 -8.97
CA GLY A 42 20.57 -5.64 -9.55
C GLY A 42 19.77 -4.36 -9.30
N TYR A 43 18.85 -4.36 -8.33
CA TYR A 43 18.00 -3.22 -8.01
C TYR A 43 18.55 -2.37 -6.87
N LYS A 44 19.33 -2.93 -5.95
CA LYS A 44 19.83 -2.26 -4.74
C LYS A 44 20.46 -0.90 -5.03
N THR A 45 21.35 -0.82 -6.01
CA THR A 45 22.05 0.43 -6.38
C THR A 45 21.15 1.45 -7.08
N LYS A 46 20.01 0.99 -7.63
CA LYS A 46 18.98 1.85 -8.24
C LYS A 46 17.92 2.31 -7.24
N LEU A 47 17.80 1.62 -6.10
CA LEU A 47 16.84 1.94 -5.04
C LEU A 47 17.47 2.81 -3.95
N THR A 48 18.71 2.51 -3.57
CA THR A 48 19.36 3.21 -2.46
C THR A 48 20.84 3.48 -2.68
N ASN A 49 21.29 4.63 -2.16
CA ASN A 49 22.68 5.01 -2.06
C ASN A 49 22.94 5.59 -0.66
N ASN A 50 23.91 5.04 0.05
CA ASN A 50 24.28 5.45 1.41
C ASN A 50 23.06 5.66 2.33
N ALA A 51 22.13 4.69 2.34
CA ALA A 51 20.89 4.69 3.12
C ALA A 51 19.76 5.63 2.65
N ASN A 52 19.98 6.42 1.61
CA ASN A 52 18.96 7.29 1.01
C ASN A 52 18.31 6.62 -0.19
N LEU A 53 17.04 6.94 -0.44
CA LEU A 53 16.38 6.57 -1.69
C LEU A 53 16.95 7.37 -2.85
N GLU A 54 17.21 6.69 -3.96
CA GLU A 54 17.57 7.31 -5.24
C GLU A 54 16.39 8.07 -5.85
N ALA A 55 16.65 9.08 -6.68
CA ALA A 55 15.59 9.91 -7.27
C ALA A 55 14.60 9.08 -8.12
N ASP A 56 15.13 8.11 -8.87
CA ASP A 56 14.35 7.19 -9.71
C ASP A 56 14.02 5.86 -9.02
N ALA A 57 14.16 5.78 -7.69
CA ALA A 57 13.97 4.53 -6.96
C ALA A 57 12.59 3.90 -7.20
N LEU A 58 11.53 4.71 -7.24
CA LEU A 58 10.18 4.21 -7.54
C LEU A 58 10.09 3.63 -8.95
N LYS A 59 10.59 4.35 -9.96
CA LYS A 59 10.61 3.91 -11.35
C LYS A 59 11.40 2.62 -11.52
N ALA A 60 12.55 2.53 -10.87
CA ALA A 60 13.36 1.32 -10.85
C ALA A 60 12.60 0.15 -10.22
N ALA A 61 11.97 0.37 -9.05
CA ALA A 61 11.21 -0.64 -8.34
C ALA A 61 10.01 -1.16 -9.16
N THR A 62 9.22 -0.26 -9.74
CA THR A 62 8.00 -0.63 -10.50
C THR A 62 8.30 -1.23 -11.87
N ALA A 63 9.45 -0.93 -12.48
CA ALA A 63 9.92 -1.63 -13.69
C ALA A 63 10.15 -3.14 -13.47
N GLY A 64 10.23 -3.58 -12.20
CA GLY A 64 10.32 -4.99 -11.84
C GLY A 64 8.96 -5.69 -11.72
N CYS A 65 7.88 -4.93 -11.60
CA CYS A 65 6.54 -5.48 -11.44
C CYS A 65 6.05 -6.11 -12.75
N PRO A 66 5.28 -7.22 -12.69
CA PRO A 66 4.59 -7.75 -13.86
C PRO A 66 3.77 -6.65 -14.52
N GLN A 67 3.99 -6.40 -15.81
CA GLN A 67 3.24 -5.42 -16.59
C GLN A 67 1.86 -5.99 -16.96
N THR A 68 1.12 -6.50 -15.99
CA THR A 68 -0.30 -6.81 -16.19
C THR A 68 -1.05 -5.49 -16.07
N ILE A 69 -1.20 -4.83 -17.22
CA ILE A 69 -2.11 -3.71 -17.38
C ILE A 69 -3.51 -4.30 -17.16
N SER A 70 -4.06 -4.13 -15.96
CA SER A 70 -5.50 -4.28 -15.81
C SER A 70 -6.11 -3.15 -16.63
N THR A 71 -6.65 -3.48 -17.81
CA THR A 71 -7.19 -2.55 -18.80
C THR A 71 -8.45 -1.82 -18.31
N THR A 72 -8.83 -2.02 -17.05
CA THR A 72 -9.74 -1.16 -16.32
C THR A 72 -9.33 -1.26 -14.86
N GLY A 73 -9.02 -0.14 -14.20
CA GLY A 73 -8.77 -0.10 -12.76
C GLY A 73 -10.02 -0.56 -12.02
N SER A 74 -10.21 -1.86 -11.89
CA SER A 74 -11.36 -2.44 -11.20
C SER A 74 -11.13 -2.27 -9.71
N ILE A 75 -12.13 -1.74 -9.00
CA ILE A 75 -12.13 -1.74 -7.53
C ILE A 75 -11.78 -3.12 -6.99
N THR A 76 -12.28 -4.19 -7.62
CA THR A 76 -12.02 -5.57 -7.22
C THR A 76 -10.52 -5.90 -7.25
N ALA A 77 -9.76 -5.30 -8.17
CA ALA A 77 -8.31 -5.46 -8.22
C ALA A 77 -7.63 -4.74 -7.04
N ILE A 78 -8.10 -3.55 -6.66
CA ILE A 78 -7.60 -2.81 -5.49
C ILE A 78 -7.94 -3.56 -4.19
N GLU A 79 -9.16 -4.07 -4.05
CA GLU A 79 -9.59 -4.89 -2.91
C GLU A 79 -8.76 -6.16 -2.77
N SER A 80 -8.54 -6.86 -3.88
CA SER A 80 -7.70 -8.05 -3.93
C SER A 80 -6.24 -7.74 -3.55
N ALA A 81 -5.70 -6.63 -4.05
CA ALA A 81 -4.35 -6.18 -3.69
C ALA A 81 -4.23 -5.86 -2.20
N LEU A 82 -5.19 -5.13 -1.63
CA LEU A 82 -5.20 -4.80 -0.19
C LEU A 82 -5.31 -6.06 0.66
N THR A 83 -6.18 -7.00 0.28
CA THR A 83 -6.34 -8.30 0.96
C THR A 83 -5.04 -9.11 0.92
N THR A 84 -4.38 -9.11 -0.24
CA THR A 84 -3.08 -9.77 -0.43
C THR A 84 -2.02 -9.16 0.47
N ILE A 85 -1.90 -7.83 0.50
CA ILE A 85 -0.95 -7.14 1.37
C ILE A 85 -1.25 -7.45 2.84
N GLN A 86 -2.51 -7.39 3.26
CA GLN A 86 -2.92 -7.71 4.63
C GLN A 86 -2.51 -9.13 5.03
N ALA A 87 -2.69 -10.12 4.16
CA ALA A 87 -2.30 -11.51 4.42
C ALA A 87 -0.78 -11.73 4.45
N LEU A 88 0.01 -10.80 3.89
CA LEU A 88 1.47 -10.82 3.97
C LEU A 88 1.99 -10.18 5.26
N VAL A 89 1.21 -9.30 5.90
CA VAL A 89 1.57 -8.72 7.19
C VAL A 89 1.58 -9.82 8.26
N GLY A 90 2.71 -9.99 8.94
CA GLY A 90 2.95 -10.99 9.96
C GLY A 90 3.19 -12.40 9.45
N LYS A 91 3.44 -12.56 8.14
CA LYS A 91 3.71 -13.87 7.54
C LYS A 91 5.14 -14.37 7.74
N ASP A 92 6.05 -13.51 8.21
CA ASP A 92 7.44 -13.92 8.45
C ASP A 92 7.54 -14.86 9.66
N LYS A 93 7.76 -16.14 9.38
CA LYS A 93 7.88 -17.19 10.41
C LYS A 93 9.20 -17.11 11.17
N ASP A 94 10.19 -16.40 10.63
CA ASP A 94 11.51 -16.26 11.23
C ASP A 94 11.54 -15.13 12.29
N ALA A 95 10.49 -14.30 12.32
CA ALA A 95 10.34 -13.18 13.23
C ALA A 95 9.68 -13.62 14.54
N LYS A 96 10.43 -13.63 15.65
CA LYS A 96 9.87 -13.84 17.00
C LYS A 96 8.79 -12.82 17.39
N THR A 97 8.78 -11.65 16.73
CA THR A 97 7.87 -10.52 16.94
C THR A 97 7.01 -10.21 15.70
N ALA A 98 6.72 -11.21 14.86
CA ALA A 98 6.10 -11.04 13.53
C ALA A 98 4.82 -10.18 13.47
N ILE A 99 4.13 -9.93 14.59
CA ILE A 99 2.88 -9.15 14.62
C ILE A 99 3.09 -7.79 13.94
N GLY A 100 2.41 -7.59 12.80
CA GLY A 100 2.45 -6.33 12.07
C GLY A 100 3.66 -6.12 11.16
N ILE A 101 4.56 -7.09 10.96
CA ILE A 101 5.70 -6.92 10.05
C ILE A 101 5.33 -7.32 8.61
N LEU A 102 5.57 -6.44 7.64
CA LEU A 102 5.54 -6.79 6.22
C LEU A 102 6.98 -7.00 5.72
N GLY A 103 7.25 -8.12 5.07
CA GLY A 103 8.58 -8.45 4.52
C GLY A 103 9.36 -9.45 5.39
N LYS A 104 10.68 -9.46 5.25
CA LYS A 104 11.59 -10.41 5.90
C LYS A 104 12.49 -9.70 6.90
N ILE A 105 12.53 -10.20 8.13
CA ILE A 105 13.49 -9.76 9.15
C ILE A 105 14.60 -10.82 9.30
N LYS A 106 15.76 -10.40 9.76
CA LYS A 106 16.82 -11.33 10.17
C LYS A 106 16.47 -11.93 11.53
N THR A 107 16.79 -13.20 11.74
CA THR A 107 16.42 -14.01 12.92
C THR A 107 16.71 -13.37 14.29
N ALA A 108 17.73 -12.50 14.39
CA ALA A 108 18.10 -11.81 15.64
C ALA A 108 17.46 -10.42 15.80
N ALA A 109 16.80 -9.88 14.77
CA ALA A 109 16.14 -8.58 14.83
C ALA A 109 14.73 -8.70 15.41
N THR A 110 14.24 -7.61 15.98
CA THR A 110 12.89 -7.49 16.53
C THR A 110 12.04 -6.46 15.79
N ASP A 111 12.64 -5.68 14.88
CA ASP A 111 12.01 -4.60 14.13
C ASP A 111 12.66 -4.34 12.76
N CYS A 112 12.15 -3.34 12.06
CA CYS A 112 12.64 -2.84 10.77
C CYS A 112 13.37 -1.49 10.89
N SER A 113 13.94 -1.18 12.06
CA SER A 113 14.54 0.14 12.32
C SER A 113 15.84 0.35 11.53
N HIS A 114 16.60 -0.73 11.32
CA HIS A 114 17.92 -0.68 10.68
C HIS A 114 18.00 -1.55 9.42
N SER A 115 18.77 -1.14 8.41
CA SER A 115 18.87 -1.89 7.14
C SER A 115 19.60 -3.23 7.27
N SER A 116 20.33 -3.43 8.37
CA SER A 116 20.88 -4.73 8.72
C SER A 116 19.82 -5.69 9.26
N ASN A 117 18.67 -5.19 9.72
CA ASN A 117 17.64 -5.98 10.40
C ASN A 117 16.72 -6.70 9.42
N GLY A 118 16.66 -6.28 8.16
CA GLY A 118 15.86 -6.95 7.14
C GLY A 118 15.37 -6.01 6.05
N ALA A 119 14.59 -6.60 5.14
CA ALA A 119 13.81 -5.93 4.11
C ALA A 119 12.35 -5.92 4.55
N CYS A 120 11.96 -4.93 5.32
CA CYS A 120 10.65 -4.96 5.99
C CYS A 120 10.10 -3.59 6.40
N VAL A 121 8.81 -3.58 6.72
CA VAL A 121 8.08 -2.44 7.31
C VAL A 121 7.36 -2.91 8.56
N ASN A 122 7.42 -2.11 9.63
CA ASN A 122 6.84 -2.46 10.93
C ASN A 122 5.52 -1.73 11.22
N TYR A 123 4.38 -2.39 11.00
CA TYR A 123 3.04 -1.91 11.32
C TYR A 123 2.52 -2.30 12.70
N ALA A 124 3.34 -2.87 13.60
CA ALA A 124 2.89 -3.40 14.89
C ALA A 124 2.04 -2.41 15.70
N THR A 125 2.37 -1.11 15.64
CA THR A 125 1.62 -0.05 16.32
C THR A 125 0.15 0.00 15.90
N TYR A 126 -0.18 -0.31 14.65
CA TYR A 126 -1.57 -0.31 14.14
C TYR A 126 -2.35 -1.58 14.49
N TYR A 127 -1.69 -2.61 15.03
CA TYR A 127 -2.32 -3.84 15.51
C TYR A 127 -2.48 -3.86 17.05
N GLY A 128 -2.16 -2.75 17.73
CA GLY A 128 -2.41 -2.59 19.16
C GLY A 128 -3.89 -2.43 19.52
N LYS A 129 -4.21 -2.55 20.81
CA LYS A 129 -5.61 -2.57 21.33
C LYS A 129 -6.48 -1.37 20.93
N GLN A 130 -5.87 -0.21 20.63
CA GLN A 130 -6.57 1.04 20.29
C GLN A 130 -6.74 1.26 18.78
N HIS A 131 -6.35 0.28 17.96
CA HIS A 131 -6.35 0.40 16.50
C HIS A 131 -7.08 -0.77 15.85
N SER A 132 -7.63 -0.54 14.67
CA SER A 132 -8.40 -1.53 13.90
C SER A 132 -7.51 -2.39 12.99
N GLY A 133 -6.23 -2.56 13.33
CA GLY A 133 -5.29 -3.37 12.54
C GLY A 133 -4.93 -2.71 11.21
N PHE A 134 -4.94 -3.51 10.14
CA PHE A 134 -4.55 -3.10 8.79
C PHE A 134 -5.27 -1.84 8.29
N THR A 135 -6.55 -1.69 8.63
CA THR A 135 -7.36 -0.53 8.18
C THR A 135 -6.95 0.79 8.81
N SER A 136 -6.20 0.75 9.93
CA SER A 136 -5.69 1.94 10.62
C SER A 136 -4.37 2.45 10.04
N ILE A 137 -3.79 1.75 9.07
CA ILE A 137 -2.57 2.21 8.39
C ILE A 137 -2.93 3.45 7.54
N PRO A 138 -2.22 4.59 7.68
CA PRO A 138 -2.61 5.85 7.06
C PRO A 138 -2.79 5.84 5.54
N TRP A 139 -2.05 5.02 4.79
CA TRP A 139 -2.26 4.90 3.33
C TRP A 139 -3.38 3.92 2.96
N VAL A 140 -3.75 3.00 3.86
CA VAL A 140 -4.84 2.02 3.63
C VAL A 140 -6.20 2.69 3.81
N LYS A 141 -6.35 3.52 4.84
CA LYS A 141 -7.60 4.24 5.13
C LYS A 141 -8.19 4.99 3.92
N PRO A 142 -7.47 5.91 3.23
CA PRO A 142 -8.00 6.65 2.10
C PRO A 142 -8.32 5.74 0.89
N LEU A 143 -7.65 4.59 0.74
CA LEU A 143 -7.98 3.62 -0.31
C LEU A 143 -9.33 2.95 -0.02
N HIS A 144 -9.60 2.55 1.23
CA HIS A 144 -10.92 2.03 1.61
C HIS A 144 -12.03 3.07 1.40
N GLU A 145 -11.79 4.32 1.79
CA GLU A 145 -12.74 5.41 1.57
C GLU A 145 -13.01 5.63 0.08
N ALA A 146 -11.96 5.71 -0.75
CA ALA A 146 -12.10 5.87 -2.20
C ALA A 146 -12.89 4.72 -2.84
N MET A 147 -12.66 3.47 -2.42
CA MET A 147 -13.43 2.32 -2.90
C MET A 147 -14.91 2.40 -2.50
N ALA A 148 -15.21 2.83 -1.26
CA ALA A 148 -16.58 3.03 -0.82
C ALA A 148 -17.30 4.13 -1.63
N TYR A 149 -16.64 5.27 -1.85
CA TYR A 149 -17.20 6.35 -2.66
C TYR A 149 -17.48 5.92 -4.09
N TYR A 150 -16.56 5.20 -4.73
CA TYR A 150 -16.79 4.76 -6.10
C TYR A 150 -17.90 3.70 -6.19
N LYS A 151 -18.05 2.80 -5.20
CA LYS A 151 -19.20 1.89 -5.15
C LYS A 151 -20.53 2.66 -5.09
N LEU A 152 -20.62 3.67 -4.23
CA LEU A 152 -21.80 4.55 -4.14
C LEU A 152 -22.06 5.28 -5.46
N PHE A 153 -21.02 5.85 -6.07
CA PHE A 153 -21.14 6.52 -7.36
C PHE A 153 -21.67 5.59 -8.45
N ARG A 154 -21.23 4.33 -8.50
CA ARG A 154 -21.71 3.33 -9.48
C ARG A 154 -23.20 3.02 -9.29
N VAL A 155 -23.65 2.86 -8.05
CA VAL A 155 -25.07 2.63 -7.74
C VAL A 155 -25.92 3.83 -8.17
N GLN A 156 -25.49 5.04 -7.83
CA GLN A 156 -26.20 6.27 -8.23
C GLN A 156 -26.24 6.46 -9.74
N LYS A 157 -25.13 6.18 -10.43
CA LYS A 157 -25.07 6.25 -11.89
C LYS A 157 -26.03 5.26 -12.54
N GLN A 158 -26.07 4.02 -12.06
CA GLN A 158 -27.00 3.01 -12.58
C GLN A 158 -28.46 3.41 -12.36
N ALA A 159 -28.80 3.92 -11.18
CA ALA A 159 -30.15 4.41 -10.90
C ALA A 159 -30.55 5.60 -11.80
N ALA A 160 -29.62 6.53 -12.06
CA ALA A 160 -29.85 7.65 -12.97
C ALA A 160 -30.02 7.20 -14.43
N GLU A 161 -29.24 6.21 -14.88
CA GLU A 161 -29.39 5.60 -16.21
C GLU A 161 -30.74 4.89 -16.34
N GLN A 162 -31.19 4.17 -15.31
CA GLN A 162 -32.50 3.53 -15.28
C GLN A 162 -33.64 4.55 -15.33
N ALA A 163 -33.60 5.59 -14.49
CA ALA A 163 -34.61 6.64 -14.49
C ALA A 163 -34.67 7.39 -15.83
N LYS A 164 -33.52 7.61 -16.49
CA LYS A 164 -33.48 8.20 -17.84
C LYS A 164 -34.23 7.33 -18.85
N ASN A 165 -33.99 6.02 -18.84
CA ASN A 165 -34.64 5.10 -19.76
C ASN A 165 -36.16 5.05 -19.51
N GLU A 166 -36.59 5.02 -18.25
CA GLU A 166 -38.03 5.06 -17.90
C GLU A 166 -38.72 6.34 -18.39
N ILE A 167 -38.05 7.50 -18.28
CA ILE A 167 -38.58 8.78 -18.80
C ILE A 167 -38.66 8.75 -20.33
N GLU A 168 -37.67 8.17 -21.01
CA GLU A 168 -37.68 8.01 -22.47
C GLU A 168 -38.82 7.09 -22.94
N ASP A 169 -39.08 6.00 -22.22
CA ASP A 169 -40.19 5.08 -22.49
C ASP A 169 -41.56 5.75 -22.27
N LEU A 170 -41.74 6.48 -21.16
CA LEU A 170 -42.96 7.24 -20.89
C LEU A 170 -43.21 8.31 -21.96
N LYS A 171 -42.16 9.02 -22.39
CA LYS A 171 -42.27 10.00 -23.46
C LYS A 171 -42.72 9.36 -24.77
N ALA A 172 -42.15 8.20 -25.13
CA ALA A 172 -42.54 7.48 -26.33
C ALA A 172 -44.00 7.02 -26.28
N ALA A 173 -44.47 6.54 -25.12
CA ALA A 173 -45.86 6.14 -24.93
C ALA A 173 -46.84 7.31 -25.09
N VAL A 174 -46.54 8.48 -24.50
CA VAL A 174 -47.37 9.69 -24.64
C VAL A 174 -47.39 10.22 -26.07
N GLN A 175 -46.31 10.05 -26.84
CA GLN A 175 -46.24 10.49 -28.24
C GLN A 175 -46.92 9.55 -29.23
N ALA A 176 -47.30 8.34 -28.79
CA ALA A 176 -47.98 7.34 -29.62
C ALA A 176 -49.51 7.38 -29.51
N GLU A 177 -50.06 8.20 -28.61
CA GLU A 177 -51.49 8.54 -28.49
C GLU A 177 -51.86 9.75 -29.37
#